data_AF-A0A450Z5L8-F1
#
_entry.id   AF-A0A450Z5L8-F1
#
_cell.length_a   1.000
_cell.length_b   1.000
_cell.length_c   1.000
_cell.angle_alpha   90.00
_cell.angle_beta   90.00
_cell.angle_gamma   90.00
#
_symmetry.space_group_name_H-M   'P 1'
#
loop_
_entity.id
_entity.type
_entity.pdbx_description
1 polymer ?
#
loop_
_entity_poly.entity_id
_entity_poly.type
_entity_poly.pdbx_seq_one_letter_code
_entity_poly.pdbx_strand_id
1 'polypeptide(L)'
;MVEYGDSVILFEIRRIIMRRILYFFLPIALAMGSSALAVERAPRISDREIVERLTRLEEGQRSMQQRTEQRFSTVEQRLSSMEKRMDERFEAMNKKMDERFSAMQKQLDDRFSAMQKQLDDRFSAMQKQLDDRFSFMQKQMDLMRRQMENHMMIQWNLILALIVAILGLVGFVVWDRATALKPLERRFTRIADEIEKDLGMDSPEDSKLTRLVNALRALAPEDGKLSDALKRFSLLEDAPRKA
;
A
#
# COMPACT_ATOMS: atom_id res chain seq x y z
N MET A 1 48.97 -53.11 168.07
CA MET A 1 48.11 -51.93 167.81
C MET A 1 48.33 -51.45 166.39
N VAL A 2 47.99 -52.31 165.44
CA VAL A 2 48.23 -52.20 164.00
C VAL A 2 47.06 -53.02 163.45
N GLU A 3 46.04 -52.47 162.78
CA GLU A 3 46.12 -52.02 161.38
C GLU A 3 44.81 -51.29 161.01
N TYR A 4 44.33 -50.35 161.84
CA TYR A 4 43.13 -49.53 161.57
C TYR A 4 43.40 -48.36 160.57
N GLY A 5 44.59 -48.32 159.96
CA GLY A 5 45.09 -47.23 159.09
C GLY A 5 44.93 -47.45 157.57
N ASP A 6 44.65 -48.67 157.11
CA ASP A 6 44.70 -48.99 155.67
C ASP A 6 43.41 -48.65 154.88
N SER A 7 42.27 -48.51 155.55
CA SER A 7 40.99 -48.23 154.88
C SER A 7 40.83 -46.77 154.43
N VAL A 8 41.49 -45.83 155.11
CA VAL A 8 41.42 -44.39 154.78
C VAL A 8 42.29 -44.05 153.57
N ILE A 9 43.43 -44.72 153.42
CA ILE A 9 44.37 -44.50 152.31
C ILE A 9 43.78 -44.99 150.97
N LEU A 10 43.05 -46.10 151.00
CA LEU A 10 42.38 -46.67 149.81
C LEU A 10 41.29 -45.75 149.23
N PHE A 11 40.58 -44.99 150.06
CA PHE A 11 39.54 -44.07 149.61
C PHE A 11 40.12 -42.89 148.82
N GLU A 12 41.22 -42.32 149.32
CA GLU A 12 41.82 -41.13 148.71
C GLU A 12 42.53 -41.43 147.38
N ILE A 13 43.13 -42.63 147.25
CA ILE A 13 43.69 -43.11 145.99
C ILE A 13 42.60 -43.27 144.92
N ARG A 14 41.44 -43.83 145.28
CA ARG A 14 40.34 -44.05 144.33
C ARG A 14 39.75 -42.74 143.80
N ARG A 15 39.69 -41.69 144.64
CA ARG A 15 39.23 -40.34 144.26
C ARG A 15 40.15 -39.69 143.24
N ILE A 16 41.47 -39.84 143.39
CA ILE A 16 42.47 -39.29 142.47
C ILE A 16 42.42 -39.99 141.10
N ILE A 17 42.22 -41.31 141.09
CA ILE A 17 42.14 -42.11 139.85
C ILE A 17 40.92 -41.69 139.02
N MET A 18 39.74 -41.53 139.64
CA MET A 18 38.52 -41.20 138.91
C MET A 18 38.60 -39.83 138.21
N ARG A 19 39.20 -38.84 138.88
CA ARG A 19 39.35 -37.48 138.33
C ARG A 19 40.30 -37.45 137.12
N ARG A 20 41.34 -38.28 137.12
CA ARG A 20 42.25 -38.45 135.96
C ARG A 20 41.57 -39.08 134.75
N ILE A 21 40.70 -40.08 134.99
CA ILE A 21 39.93 -40.73 133.92
C ILE A 21 38.99 -39.72 133.25
N LEU A 22 38.30 -38.88 134.03
CA LEU A 22 37.38 -37.88 133.49
C LEU A 22 38.07 -36.88 132.54
N TYR A 23 39.26 -36.39 132.92
CA TYR A 23 40.04 -35.49 132.07
C TYR A 23 40.59 -36.17 130.80
N PHE A 24 40.80 -37.49 130.84
CA PHE A 24 41.27 -38.24 129.67
C PHE A 24 40.18 -38.38 128.60
N PHE A 25 38.91 -38.52 129.00
CA PHE A 25 37.79 -38.74 128.07
C PHE A 25 37.16 -37.47 127.51
N LEU A 26 37.25 -36.33 128.22
CA LEU A 26 36.70 -35.04 127.78
C LEU A 26 37.14 -34.56 126.37
N PRO A 27 38.43 -34.64 125.97
CA PRO A 27 38.87 -34.16 124.65
C PRO A 27 38.39 -35.04 123.48
N ILE A 28 38.19 -36.34 123.72
CA ILE A 28 37.72 -37.29 122.69
C ILE A 28 36.28 -36.98 122.28
N ALA A 29 35.43 -36.63 123.25
CA ALA A 29 34.04 -36.26 123.01
C ALA A 29 33.92 -34.98 122.17
N LEU A 30 34.84 -34.01 122.33
CA LEU A 30 34.84 -32.77 121.57
C LEU A 30 35.27 -33.00 120.09
N ALA A 31 36.19 -33.93 119.86
CA ALA A 31 36.72 -34.22 118.53
C ALA A 31 35.68 -34.85 117.58
N MET A 32 34.72 -35.61 118.12
CA MET A 32 33.70 -36.29 117.31
C MET A 32 32.63 -35.36 116.72
N GLY A 33 32.51 -34.11 117.18
CA GLY A 33 31.52 -33.15 116.67
C GLY A 33 31.83 -32.54 115.30
N SER A 34 33.02 -32.80 114.73
CA SER A 34 33.55 -32.00 113.60
C SER A 34 33.36 -32.60 112.20
N SER A 35 32.71 -33.76 112.06
CA SER A 35 32.67 -34.52 110.79
C SER A 35 31.32 -34.46 110.07
N ALA A 36 30.76 -33.26 109.89
CA ALA A 36 29.66 -33.03 108.95
C ALA A 36 30.15 -32.06 107.88
N LEU A 37 29.88 -32.37 106.60
CA LEU A 37 30.20 -31.64 105.36
C LEU A 37 31.25 -32.32 104.47
N ALA A 38 30.81 -33.33 103.72
CA ALA A 38 31.46 -33.73 102.47
C ALA A 38 30.38 -33.85 101.38
N VAL A 39 30.28 -32.83 100.53
CA VAL A 39 29.57 -32.87 99.23
C VAL A 39 30.66 -32.79 98.16
N GLU A 40 30.83 -33.85 97.37
CA GLU A 40 31.81 -33.88 96.27
C GLU A 40 31.36 -32.98 95.10
N ARG A 41 32.26 -32.07 94.67
CA ARG A 41 32.13 -31.23 93.48
C ARG A 41 32.73 -31.93 92.25
N ALA A 42 32.15 -31.64 91.08
CA ALA A 42 32.62 -32.05 89.75
C ALA A 42 34.12 -31.73 89.46
N PRO A 43 34.76 -32.43 88.51
CA PRO A 43 36.21 -32.37 88.27
C PRO A 43 36.66 -30.96 87.88
N ARG A 44 37.71 -30.45 88.54
CA ARG A 44 38.33 -29.15 88.20
C ARG A 44 39.28 -29.31 87.01
N ILE A 45 38.88 -28.82 85.85
CA ILE A 45 39.80 -28.57 84.73
C ILE A 45 40.86 -27.56 85.20
N SER A 46 42.13 -27.83 84.92
CA SER A 46 43.27 -27.00 85.33
C SER A 46 43.54 -25.91 84.29
N ASP A 47 43.88 -24.69 84.74
CA ASP A 47 44.17 -23.53 83.87
C ASP A 47 45.24 -23.85 82.80
N ARG A 48 46.15 -24.79 83.09
CA ARG A 48 47.19 -25.27 82.15
C ARG A 48 46.61 -25.98 80.93
N GLU A 49 45.55 -26.77 81.11
CA GLU A 49 44.90 -27.52 80.02
C GLU A 49 44.07 -26.59 79.12
N ILE A 50 43.53 -25.50 79.69
CA ILE A 50 42.82 -24.44 78.95
C ILE A 50 43.80 -23.68 78.04
N VAL A 51 44.96 -23.29 78.56
CA VAL A 51 46.00 -22.60 77.78
C VAL A 51 46.48 -23.47 76.61
N GLU A 52 46.74 -24.76 76.83
CA GLU A 52 47.19 -25.67 75.77
C GLU A 52 46.15 -25.80 74.64
N ARG A 53 44.86 -25.92 74.98
CA ARG A 53 43.77 -25.96 73.99
C ARG A 53 43.62 -24.63 73.25
N LEU A 54 43.80 -23.51 73.93
CA LEU A 54 43.77 -22.17 73.32
C LEU A 54 44.91 -21.99 72.32
N THR A 55 46.14 -22.36 72.67
CA THR A 55 47.29 -22.27 71.76
C THR A 55 47.08 -23.14 70.52
N ARG A 56 46.58 -24.37 70.69
CA ARG A 56 46.29 -25.29 69.57
C ARG A 56 45.16 -24.76 68.67
N LEU A 57 44.18 -24.07 69.25
CA LEU A 57 43.07 -23.45 68.52
C LEU A 57 43.53 -22.19 67.77
N GLU A 58 44.42 -21.39 68.35
CA GLU A 58 45.05 -20.24 67.69
C GLU A 58 45.91 -20.67 66.50
N GLU A 59 46.71 -21.73 66.65
CA GLU A 59 47.46 -22.33 65.53
C GLU A 59 46.53 -22.88 64.44
N GLY A 60 45.42 -23.53 64.85
CA GLY A 60 44.38 -23.98 63.93
C GLY A 60 43.72 -22.84 63.15
N GLN A 61 43.45 -21.70 63.82
CA GLN A 61 42.93 -20.49 63.17
C GLN A 61 43.94 -19.89 62.19
N ARG A 62 45.22 -19.76 62.59
CA ARG A 62 46.27 -19.25 61.69
C ARG A 62 46.43 -20.11 60.44
N SER A 63 46.44 -21.43 60.60
CA SER A 63 46.48 -22.37 59.48
C SER A 63 45.24 -22.25 58.58
N MET A 64 44.05 -22.13 59.16
CA MET A 64 42.80 -21.93 58.42
C MET A 64 42.83 -20.61 57.64
N GLN A 65 43.35 -19.53 58.24
CA GLN A 65 43.45 -18.21 57.63
C GLN A 65 44.43 -18.22 56.46
N GLN A 66 45.60 -18.84 56.61
CA GLN A 66 46.55 -19.04 55.50
C GLN A 66 45.95 -19.85 54.34
N ARG A 67 45.24 -20.95 54.65
CA ARG A 67 44.58 -21.76 53.61
C ARG A 67 43.47 -20.97 52.90
N THR A 68 42.77 -20.10 53.62
CA THR A 68 41.72 -19.25 53.09
C THR A 68 42.31 -18.20 52.16
N GLU A 69 43.38 -17.52 52.58
CA GLU A 69 44.11 -16.54 51.78
C GLU A 69 44.65 -17.15 50.48
N GLN A 70 45.27 -18.33 50.57
CA GLN A 70 45.79 -19.03 49.40
C GLN A 70 44.68 -19.41 48.40
N ARG A 71 43.50 -19.81 48.93
CA ARG A 71 42.31 -20.07 48.10
C ARG A 71 41.78 -18.80 47.45
N PHE A 72 41.69 -17.69 48.18
CA PHE A 72 41.27 -16.40 47.64
C PHE A 72 42.20 -15.95 46.52
N SER A 73 43.51 -15.98 46.73
CA SER A 73 44.50 -15.64 45.70
C SER A 73 44.37 -16.52 44.44
N THR A 74 44.15 -17.83 44.62
CA THR A 74 43.94 -18.75 43.48
C THR A 74 42.65 -18.45 42.72
N VAL A 75 41.57 -18.11 43.45
CA VAL A 75 40.28 -17.74 42.85
C VAL A 75 40.41 -16.42 42.09
N GLU A 76 41.09 -15.44 42.64
CA GLU A 76 41.32 -14.14 42.02
C GLU A 76 42.15 -14.27 40.73
N GLN A 77 43.22 -15.07 40.74
CA GLN A 77 43.97 -15.40 39.52
C GLN A 77 43.09 -16.08 38.47
N ARG A 78 42.24 -17.03 38.89
CA ARG A 78 41.30 -17.70 37.97
C ARG A 78 40.30 -16.72 37.38
N LEU A 79 39.70 -15.86 38.19
CA LEU A 79 38.76 -14.84 37.73
C LEU A 79 39.42 -13.89 36.73
N SER A 80 40.61 -13.37 37.04
CA SER A 80 41.36 -12.50 36.12
C SER A 80 41.71 -13.20 34.80
N SER A 81 42.12 -14.47 34.86
CA SER A 81 42.39 -15.25 33.63
C SER A 81 41.12 -15.54 32.81
N MET A 82 39.98 -15.69 33.49
CA MET A 82 38.69 -15.92 32.84
C MET A 82 38.20 -14.64 32.18
N GLU A 83 38.33 -13.49 32.85
CA GLU A 83 38.00 -12.17 32.32
C GLU A 83 38.78 -11.88 31.03
N LYS A 84 40.11 -12.02 31.06
CA LYS A 84 40.95 -11.86 29.85
C LYS A 84 40.51 -12.76 28.69
N ARG A 85 40.21 -14.03 28.98
CA ARG A 85 39.73 -14.97 27.95
C ARG A 85 38.36 -14.58 27.40
N MET A 86 37.49 -13.99 28.20
CA MET A 86 36.21 -13.48 27.71
C MET A 86 36.41 -12.27 26.81
N ASP A 87 37.27 -11.33 27.21
CA ASP A 87 37.59 -10.14 26.41
C ASP A 87 38.17 -10.52 25.05
N GLU A 88 39.18 -11.40 25.02
CA GLU A 88 39.77 -11.91 23.79
C GLU A 88 38.73 -12.60 22.89
N ARG A 89 37.82 -13.39 23.48
CA ARG A 89 36.74 -14.05 22.73
C ARG A 89 35.74 -13.05 22.17
N PHE A 90 35.40 -12.03 22.94
CA PHE A 90 34.45 -11.00 22.52
C PHE A 90 35.03 -10.16 21.39
N GLU A 91 36.29 -9.76 21.49
CA GLU A 91 37.01 -9.03 20.46
C GLU A 91 37.13 -9.85 19.16
N ALA A 92 37.51 -11.13 19.27
CA ALA A 92 37.56 -12.04 18.12
C ALA A 92 36.18 -12.23 17.46
N MET A 93 35.12 -12.30 18.27
CA MET A 93 33.75 -12.43 17.78
C MET A 93 33.31 -11.16 17.04
N ASN A 94 33.59 -9.98 17.59
CA ASN A 94 33.29 -8.69 16.94
C ASN A 94 34.02 -8.56 15.62
N LYS A 95 35.34 -8.84 15.58
CA LYS A 95 36.12 -8.78 14.35
C LYS A 95 35.57 -9.71 13.27
N LYS A 96 35.20 -10.95 13.63
CA LYS A 96 34.58 -11.89 12.70
C LYS A 96 33.21 -11.41 12.21
N MET A 97 32.45 -10.72 13.06
CA MET A 97 31.17 -10.14 12.69
C MET A 97 31.34 -8.99 11.70
N ASP A 98 32.30 -8.10 11.94
CA ASP A 98 32.64 -6.99 11.03
C ASP A 98 33.10 -7.50 9.66
N GLU A 99 33.98 -8.50 9.64
CA GLU A 99 34.43 -9.15 8.39
C GLU A 99 33.24 -9.76 7.61
N ARG A 100 32.32 -10.43 8.31
CA ARG A 100 31.12 -11.00 7.70
C ARG A 100 30.18 -9.93 7.17
N PHE A 101 29.96 -8.85 7.91
CA PHE A 101 29.14 -7.73 7.47
C PHE A 101 29.73 -7.04 6.25
N SER A 102 31.04 -6.78 6.24
CA SER A 102 31.73 -6.19 5.09
C SER A 102 31.65 -7.09 3.86
N ALA A 103 31.84 -8.40 4.02
CA ALA A 103 31.70 -9.36 2.93
C ALA A 103 30.26 -9.42 2.39
N MET A 104 29.26 -9.43 3.28
CA MET A 104 27.85 -9.41 2.90
C MET A 104 27.50 -8.13 2.15
N GLN A 105 28.00 -6.97 2.60
CA GLN A 105 27.75 -5.69 1.96
C GLN A 105 28.34 -5.64 0.54
N LYS A 106 29.59 -6.08 0.37
CA LYS A 106 30.20 -6.22 -0.97
C LYS A 106 29.41 -7.15 -1.88
N GLN A 107 28.98 -8.30 -1.36
CA GLN A 107 28.20 -9.24 -2.14
C GLN A 107 26.83 -8.67 -2.57
N LEU A 108 26.20 -7.86 -1.72
CA LEU A 108 24.97 -7.14 -2.06
C LEU A 108 25.21 -6.08 -3.14
N ASP A 109 26.27 -5.28 -3.01
CA ASP A 109 26.63 -4.26 -4.00
C ASP A 109 26.94 -4.87 -5.38
N ASP A 110 27.67 -5.98 -5.41
CA ASP A 110 27.97 -6.72 -6.64
C ASP A 110 26.68 -7.26 -7.29
N ARG A 111 25.78 -7.83 -6.48
CA ARG A 111 24.48 -8.34 -6.96
C ARG A 111 23.59 -7.21 -7.49
N PHE A 112 23.53 -6.08 -6.80
CA PHE A 112 22.79 -4.91 -7.26
C PHE A 112 23.36 -4.38 -8.58
N SER A 113 24.67 -4.25 -8.68
CA SER A 113 25.35 -3.81 -9.90
C SER A 113 25.09 -4.75 -11.08
N ALA A 114 25.13 -6.06 -10.85
CA ALA A 114 24.81 -7.06 -11.88
C ALA A 114 23.34 -7.00 -12.31
N MET A 115 22.42 -6.86 -11.35
CA MET A 115 20.98 -6.71 -11.63
C MET A 115 20.70 -5.43 -12.45
N GLN A 116 21.36 -4.32 -12.11
CA GLN A 116 21.20 -3.06 -12.82
C GLN A 116 21.66 -3.18 -14.28
N LYS A 117 22.84 -3.76 -14.52
CA LYS A 117 23.31 -4.03 -15.90
C LYS A 117 22.34 -4.92 -16.68
N GLN A 118 21.83 -5.98 -16.05
CA GLN A 118 20.88 -6.88 -16.69
C GLN A 118 19.56 -6.18 -17.03
N LEU A 119 19.09 -5.26 -16.19
CA LEU A 119 17.91 -4.44 -16.46
C LEU A 119 18.16 -3.47 -17.61
N ASP A 120 19.30 -2.79 -17.63
CA ASP A 120 19.68 -1.87 -18.72
C ASP A 120 19.76 -2.60 -20.07
N ASP A 121 20.40 -3.78 -20.11
CA ASP A 121 20.48 -4.60 -21.31
C ASP A 121 19.09 -5.04 -21.80
N ARG A 122 18.21 -5.45 -20.88
CA ARG A 122 16.82 -5.83 -21.19
C ARG A 122 16.01 -4.63 -21.71
N PHE A 123 16.17 -3.47 -21.10
CA PHE A 123 15.52 -2.24 -21.55
C PHE A 123 15.99 -1.85 -22.95
N SER A 124 17.29 -1.88 -23.21
CA SER A 124 17.86 -1.59 -24.53
C SER A 124 17.35 -2.56 -25.59
N ALA A 125 17.30 -3.86 -25.28
CA ALA A 125 16.76 -4.86 -26.19
C ALA A 125 15.26 -4.65 -26.47
N MET A 126 14.47 -4.35 -25.44
CA MET A 126 13.04 -4.04 -25.59
C MET A 126 12.82 -2.80 -26.44
N GLN A 127 13.63 -1.75 -26.24
CA GLN A 127 13.54 -0.52 -27.00
C GLN A 127 13.84 -0.75 -28.48
N LYS A 128 14.90 -1.49 -28.81
CA LYS A 128 15.18 -1.89 -30.20
C LYS A 128 14.04 -2.68 -30.82
N GLN A 129 13.48 -3.64 -30.08
CA GLN A 129 12.36 -4.45 -30.57
C GLN A 129 11.10 -3.59 -30.82
N LEU A 130 10.84 -2.59 -29.98
CA LEU A 130 9.75 -1.64 -30.19
C LEU A 130 10.02 -0.76 -31.41
N ASP A 131 11.22 -0.21 -31.56
CA ASP A 131 11.60 0.61 -32.72
C ASP A 131 11.46 -0.18 -34.03
N ASP A 132 11.91 -1.43 -34.06
CA ASP A 132 11.75 -2.32 -35.22
C ASP A 132 10.28 -2.55 -35.55
N ARG A 133 9.45 -2.83 -34.53
CA ARG A 133 7.99 -3.00 -34.71
C ARG A 133 7.31 -1.72 -35.19
N PHE A 134 7.67 -0.57 -34.64
CA PHE A 134 7.16 0.73 -35.09
C PHE A 134 7.56 1.01 -36.52
N SER A 135 8.82 0.77 -36.89
CA SER A 135 9.29 0.97 -38.27
C SER A 135 8.56 0.04 -39.26
N PHE A 136 8.29 -1.20 -38.85
CA PHE A 136 7.51 -2.15 -39.65
C PHE A 136 6.07 -1.68 -39.83
N MET A 137 5.38 -1.29 -38.75
CA MET A 137 4.03 -0.75 -38.82
C MET A 137 3.97 0.50 -39.68
N GLN A 138 4.95 1.40 -39.56
CA GLN A 138 5.02 2.61 -40.37
C GLN A 138 5.14 2.28 -41.87
N LYS A 139 6.01 1.34 -42.24
CA LYS A 139 6.11 0.85 -43.63
C LYS A 139 4.80 0.23 -44.12
N GLN A 140 4.13 -0.56 -43.28
CA GLN A 140 2.86 -1.18 -43.64
C GLN A 140 1.75 -0.14 -43.84
N MET A 141 1.69 0.88 -42.98
CA MET A 141 0.77 2.00 -43.12
C MET A 141 1.05 2.83 -44.37
N ASP A 142 2.33 3.06 -44.70
CA ASP A 142 2.71 3.78 -45.92
C ASP A 142 2.33 2.97 -47.18
N LEU A 143 2.51 1.66 -47.17
CA LEU A 143 2.06 0.79 -48.27
C LEU A 143 0.53 0.82 -48.43
N MET A 144 -0.20 0.71 -47.33
CA MET A 144 -1.67 0.78 -47.35
C MET A 144 -2.16 2.15 -47.82
N ARG A 145 -1.51 3.24 -47.38
CA ARG A 145 -1.82 4.60 -47.83
C ARG A 145 -1.59 4.73 -49.34
N ARG A 146 -0.45 4.28 -49.87
CA ARG A 146 -0.17 4.29 -51.31
C ARG A 146 -1.18 3.45 -52.11
N GLN A 147 -1.56 2.29 -51.59
CA GLN A 147 -2.56 1.45 -52.23
C GLN A 147 -3.93 2.16 -52.29
N MET A 148 -4.36 2.78 -51.18
CA MET A 148 -5.58 3.58 -51.17
C MET A 148 -5.49 4.78 -52.11
N GLU A 149 -4.39 5.53 -52.11
CA GLU A 149 -4.18 6.66 -53.02
C GLU A 149 -4.30 6.23 -54.49
N ASN A 150 -3.66 5.12 -54.88
CA ASN A 150 -3.77 4.60 -56.25
C ASN A 150 -5.20 4.22 -56.62
N HIS A 151 -5.93 3.53 -55.73
CA HIS A 151 -7.32 3.19 -55.97
C HIS A 151 -8.20 4.44 -56.04
N MET A 152 -8.03 5.38 -55.12
CA MET A 152 -8.77 6.64 -55.10
C MET A 152 -8.51 7.44 -56.37
N MET A 153 -7.26 7.55 -56.84
CA MET A 153 -6.93 8.26 -58.07
C MET A 153 -7.62 7.64 -59.30
N ILE A 154 -7.62 6.31 -59.42
CA ILE A 154 -8.32 5.62 -60.52
C ILE A 154 -9.83 5.86 -60.41
N GLN A 155 -10.43 5.69 -59.22
CA GLN A 155 -11.86 5.90 -59.00
C GLN A 155 -12.28 7.36 -59.25
N TRP A 156 -11.51 8.34 -58.78
CA TRP A 156 -11.75 9.76 -59.03
C TRP A 156 -11.71 10.10 -60.52
N ASN A 157 -10.72 9.57 -61.25
CA ASN A 157 -10.64 9.77 -62.71
C ASN A 157 -11.83 9.13 -63.45
N LEU A 158 -12.29 7.94 -63.03
CA LEU A 158 -13.48 7.30 -63.58
C LEU A 158 -14.75 8.12 -63.30
N ILE A 159 -14.90 8.64 -62.08
CA ILE A 159 -16.03 9.50 -61.69
C ILE A 159 -16.03 10.78 -62.54
N LEU A 160 -14.88 11.44 -62.69
CA LEU A 160 -14.75 12.63 -63.52
C LEU A 160 -15.10 12.34 -64.99
N ALA A 161 -14.60 11.23 -65.55
CA ALA A 161 -14.93 10.83 -66.92
C ALA A 161 -16.44 10.57 -67.09
N LEU A 162 -17.08 9.94 -66.10
CA LEU A 162 -18.52 9.68 -66.11
C LEU A 162 -19.33 10.99 -66.03
N ILE A 163 -18.91 11.95 -65.19
CA ILE A 163 -19.55 13.27 -65.11
C ILE A 163 -19.45 14.00 -66.47
N VAL A 164 -18.26 14.02 -67.08
CA VAL A 164 -18.06 14.64 -68.40
C VAL A 164 -18.91 13.95 -69.47
N ALA A 165 -19.01 12.62 -69.45
CA ALA A 165 -19.87 11.87 -70.38
C ALA A 165 -21.35 12.22 -70.22
N ILE A 166 -21.86 12.32 -68.98
CA ILE A 166 -23.25 12.72 -68.71
C ILE A 166 -23.49 14.17 -69.17
N LEU A 167 -22.62 15.10 -68.82
CA LEU A 167 -22.76 16.51 -69.23
C LEU A 167 -22.71 16.64 -70.76
N GLY A 168 -21.84 15.87 -71.43
CA GLY A 168 -21.81 15.78 -72.89
C GLY A 168 -23.12 15.27 -73.48
N LEU A 169 -23.71 14.22 -72.89
CA LEU A 169 -24.99 13.65 -73.33
C LEU A 169 -26.14 14.64 -73.12
N VAL A 170 -26.23 15.26 -71.94
CA VAL A 170 -27.26 16.28 -71.66
C VAL A 170 -27.13 17.46 -72.62
N GLY A 171 -25.91 17.95 -72.84
CA GLY A 171 -25.62 18.99 -73.82
C GLY A 171 -26.05 18.60 -75.24
N PHE A 172 -25.75 17.37 -75.65
CA PHE A 172 -26.16 16.82 -76.95
C PHE A 172 -27.68 16.72 -77.10
N VAL A 173 -28.40 16.22 -76.09
CA VAL A 173 -29.86 16.10 -76.11
C VAL A 173 -30.54 17.47 -76.17
N VAL A 174 -30.04 18.46 -75.43
CA VAL A 174 -30.55 19.83 -75.50
C VAL A 174 -30.33 20.43 -76.88
N TRP A 175 -29.17 20.21 -77.48
CA TRP A 175 -28.85 20.65 -78.84
C TRP A 175 -29.71 19.96 -79.91
N ASP A 176 -29.90 18.64 -79.80
CA ASP A 176 -30.75 17.84 -80.69
C ASP A 176 -32.22 18.30 -80.61
N ARG A 177 -32.76 18.48 -79.40
CA ARG A 177 -34.11 19.02 -79.19
C ARG A 177 -34.27 20.41 -79.79
N ALA A 178 -33.30 21.31 -79.57
CA ALA A 178 -33.33 22.65 -80.15
C ALA A 178 -33.29 22.60 -81.69
N THR A 179 -32.60 21.62 -82.28
CA THR A 179 -32.51 21.43 -83.73
C THR A 179 -33.81 20.81 -84.29
N ALA A 180 -34.43 19.88 -83.57
CA ALA A 180 -35.68 19.22 -83.92
C ALA A 180 -36.93 20.11 -83.81
N LEU A 181 -36.88 21.19 -83.02
CA LEU A 181 -37.98 22.15 -82.87
C LEU A 181 -38.05 23.22 -83.98
N LYS A 182 -36.98 23.43 -84.76
CA LYS A 182 -36.98 24.34 -85.92
C LYS A 182 -38.14 24.11 -86.91
N PRO A 183 -38.52 22.86 -87.29
CA PRO A 183 -39.69 22.62 -88.14
C PRO A 183 -41.02 22.81 -87.41
N LEU A 184 -41.06 22.70 -86.07
CA LEU A 184 -42.27 22.95 -85.28
C LEU A 184 -42.56 24.45 -85.17
N GLU A 185 -41.54 25.28 -85.05
CA GLU A 185 -41.67 26.75 -85.04
C GLU A 185 -42.40 27.25 -86.28
N ARG A 186 -42.05 26.73 -87.47
CA ARG A 186 -42.75 27.06 -88.72
C ARG A 186 -44.21 26.62 -88.78
N ARG A 187 -44.60 25.61 -87.99
CA ARG A 187 -45.99 25.15 -87.90
C ARG A 187 -46.78 25.99 -86.91
N PHE A 188 -46.17 26.35 -85.77
CA PHE A 188 -46.77 27.25 -84.81
C PHE A 188 -46.98 28.65 -85.39
N THR A 189 -46.05 29.18 -86.18
CA THR A 189 -46.26 30.47 -86.86
C THR A 189 -47.42 30.39 -87.86
N ARG A 190 -47.56 29.28 -88.60
CA ARG A 190 -48.71 29.09 -89.51
C ARG A 190 -50.04 28.98 -88.80
N ILE A 191 -50.09 28.27 -87.67
CA ILE A 191 -51.31 28.16 -86.85
C ILE A 191 -51.63 29.51 -86.20
N ALA A 192 -50.62 30.25 -85.75
CA ALA A 192 -50.81 31.60 -85.22
C ALA A 192 -51.36 32.56 -86.29
N ASP A 193 -50.77 32.56 -87.49
CA ASP A 193 -51.23 33.38 -88.63
C ASP A 193 -52.66 32.98 -89.06
N GLU A 194 -53.01 31.69 -89.09
CA GLU A 194 -54.37 31.23 -89.41
C GLU A 194 -55.38 31.66 -88.35
N ILE A 195 -55.03 31.59 -87.06
CA ILE A 195 -55.88 32.06 -85.97
C ILE A 195 -56.03 33.59 -86.01
N GLU A 196 -54.96 34.33 -86.26
CA GLU A 196 -54.99 35.80 -86.37
C GLU A 196 -55.85 36.26 -87.56
N LYS A 197 -55.76 35.54 -88.67
CA LYS A 197 -56.58 35.75 -89.87
C LYS A 197 -58.06 35.39 -89.66
N ASP A 198 -58.36 34.30 -88.97
CA ASP A 198 -59.75 33.88 -88.69
C ASP A 198 -60.42 34.73 -87.61
N LEU A 199 -59.66 35.23 -86.62
CA LEU A 199 -60.12 36.24 -85.68
C LEU A 199 -60.24 37.64 -86.30
N GLY A 200 -59.62 37.87 -87.46
CA GLY A 200 -59.72 39.11 -88.22
C GLY A 200 -59.14 40.31 -87.47
N MET A 201 -57.96 40.16 -86.88
CA MET A 201 -57.29 41.23 -86.12
C MET A 201 -56.58 42.29 -87.00
N ASP A 202 -56.86 42.33 -88.31
CA ASP A 202 -56.33 43.35 -89.23
C ASP A 202 -57.30 44.52 -89.51
N SER A 203 -58.54 44.48 -88.98
CA SER A 203 -59.49 45.59 -89.13
C SER A 203 -60.28 45.85 -87.84
N PRO A 204 -60.17 47.05 -87.22
CA PRO A 204 -60.77 47.35 -85.90
C PRO A 204 -62.29 47.24 -85.83
N GLU A 205 -63.00 47.23 -86.96
CA GLU A 205 -64.47 47.36 -86.97
C GLU A 205 -65.21 46.11 -87.49
N ASP A 206 -64.53 45.06 -87.96
CA ASP A 206 -65.20 43.92 -88.59
C ASP A 206 -64.78 42.51 -88.12
N SER A 207 -64.32 42.39 -86.88
CA SER A 207 -64.04 41.07 -86.31
C SER A 207 -65.34 40.28 -86.08
N LYS A 208 -65.34 39.02 -86.54
CA LYS A 208 -66.44 38.06 -86.31
C LYS A 208 -66.74 37.87 -84.82
N LEU A 209 -65.74 38.02 -83.95
CA LEU A 209 -65.94 38.00 -82.50
C LEU A 209 -66.77 39.20 -82.04
N THR A 210 -66.51 40.40 -82.56
CA THR A 210 -67.32 41.60 -82.25
C THR A 210 -68.76 41.42 -82.72
N ARG A 211 -68.98 40.82 -83.90
CA ARG A 211 -70.34 40.52 -84.40
C ARG A 211 -71.06 39.47 -83.55
N LEU A 212 -70.36 38.41 -83.12
CA LEU A 212 -70.92 37.39 -82.23
C LEU A 212 -71.25 37.98 -80.85
N VAL A 213 -70.37 38.82 -80.30
CA VAL A 213 -70.60 39.53 -79.04
C VAL A 213 -71.79 40.48 -79.17
N ASN A 214 -71.90 41.25 -80.25
CA ASN A 214 -73.02 42.15 -80.48
C ASN A 214 -74.35 41.42 -80.72
N ALA A 215 -74.35 40.28 -81.42
CA ALA A 215 -75.55 39.44 -81.60
C ALA A 215 -76.00 38.81 -80.27
N LEU A 216 -75.06 38.31 -79.47
CA LEU A 216 -75.34 37.83 -78.11
C LEU A 216 -75.87 38.96 -77.21
N ARG A 217 -75.35 40.18 -77.37
CA ARG A 217 -75.83 41.37 -76.64
C ARG A 217 -77.25 41.78 -77.07
N ALA A 218 -77.60 41.63 -78.34
CA ALA A 218 -78.92 41.94 -78.87
C ALA A 218 -80.00 40.94 -78.42
N LEU A 219 -79.65 39.66 -78.23
CA LEU A 219 -80.58 38.63 -77.70
C LEU A 219 -80.69 38.63 -76.16
N ALA A 220 -79.77 39.30 -75.46
CA ALA A 220 -79.74 39.36 -74.00
C ALA A 220 -81.02 39.91 -73.31
N PRO A 221 -81.81 40.82 -73.89
CA PRO A 221 -83.02 41.33 -73.23
C PRO A 221 -84.18 40.32 -73.21
N GLU A 222 -84.21 39.36 -74.12
CA GLU A 222 -85.34 38.43 -74.28
C GLU A 222 -85.23 37.18 -73.40
N ASP A 223 -84.04 36.85 -72.91
CA ASP A 223 -83.78 35.60 -72.18
C ASP A 223 -83.06 35.88 -70.84
N GLY A 224 -83.79 35.75 -69.72
CA GLY A 224 -83.33 36.13 -68.39
C GLY A 224 -82.06 35.41 -67.93
N LYS A 225 -81.80 34.19 -68.41
CA LYS A 225 -80.58 33.43 -68.09
C LYS A 225 -79.35 33.93 -68.84
N LEU A 226 -79.50 34.42 -70.07
CA LEU A 226 -78.41 34.99 -70.88
C LEU A 226 -77.99 36.36 -70.36
N SER A 227 -78.95 37.18 -69.93
CA SER A 227 -78.69 38.47 -69.29
C SER A 227 -77.84 38.32 -68.02
N ASP A 228 -78.18 37.37 -67.14
CA ASP A 228 -77.42 37.10 -65.91
C ASP A 228 -76.03 36.53 -66.18
N ALA A 229 -75.88 35.69 -67.21
CA ALA A 229 -74.57 35.16 -67.62
C ALA A 229 -73.67 36.25 -68.22
N LEU A 230 -74.19 37.12 -69.09
CA LEU A 230 -73.45 38.22 -69.68
C LEU A 230 -73.05 39.29 -68.64
N LYS A 231 -73.88 39.52 -67.63
CA LYS A 231 -73.51 40.36 -66.47
C LYS A 231 -72.40 39.71 -65.64
N ARG A 232 -72.47 38.41 -65.36
CA ARG A 232 -71.42 37.68 -64.63
C ARG A 232 -70.04 37.75 -65.29
N PHE A 233 -70.00 37.76 -66.61
CA PHE A 233 -68.76 37.89 -67.38
C PHE A 233 -68.42 39.35 -67.77
N SER A 234 -69.06 40.35 -67.13
CA SER A 234 -68.79 41.79 -67.31
C SER A 234 -68.93 42.32 -68.75
N LEU A 235 -69.73 41.67 -69.60
CA LEU A 235 -69.85 42.00 -71.04
C LEU A 235 -71.02 42.95 -71.36
N LEU A 236 -71.86 43.30 -70.38
CA LEU A 236 -73.07 44.12 -70.58
C LEU A 236 -72.95 45.54 -70.01
N GLU A 237 -71.99 45.80 -69.12
CA GLU A 237 -71.88 47.06 -68.36
C GLU A 237 -70.67 47.88 -68.81
N ASP A 238 -70.89 48.70 -69.85
CA ASP A 238 -70.14 49.92 -70.10
C ASP A 238 -70.95 50.78 -71.08
N ALA A 239 -71.73 51.71 -70.54
CA ALA A 239 -72.29 52.83 -71.28
C ALA A 239 -71.34 54.03 -71.11
N PRO A 240 -70.71 54.55 -72.18
CA PRO A 240 -70.08 55.86 -72.10
C PRO A 240 -71.18 56.94 -72.08
N ARG A 241 -71.33 57.63 -70.93
CA ARG A 241 -72.01 58.94 -70.86
C ARG A 241 -71.39 59.89 -71.89
N LYS A 242 -72.21 60.69 -72.57
CA LYS A 242 -71.95 62.12 -72.77
C LYS A 242 -73.16 62.87 -73.35
N ALA A 243 -73.38 64.04 -72.75
CA ALA A 243 -74.25 65.16 -73.11
C ALA A 243 -75.76 64.97 -72.87
#